data_AF-A0A942HXL4-F1
#
_entry.id   AF-A0A942HXL4-F1
#
_cell.length_a   1.000
_cell.length_b   1.000
_cell.length_c   1.000
_cell.angle_alpha   90.00
_cell.angle_beta   90.00
_cell.angle_gamma   90.00
#
_symmetry.space_group_name_H-M   'P 1'
#
loop_
_entity.id
_entity.type
_entity.pdbx_description
1 polymer ?
#
loop_
_entity_poly.entity_id
_entity_poly.type
_entity_poly.pdbx_seq_one_letter_code
_entity_poly.pdbx_strand_id
1 'polypeptide(L)'
;MTQQSKLIEIQDKPTAPVFTFMMIFGLLAAYALGTLSAGRSDWWLSHNSYQQLHMMELLRKMDILGIASLATTATFASFHIVQMSFNMYFLWVFSKHTEQKLGAGRFLILLAVALYTPWVLTYFDMLRQPGLVELYLLGPAMSLCTIIGCYMVFPPVPKSVLGQGNIKNRNEIFRRGQRADPLDKYIANPYTFVGVFAAVQVLLHLWCTIGFTDYFKPMPGYDVWMLVPSLVSLVVGYGLGQLFLKSATAHFKEGPLTLAALKRYYELLELDVNHDEAIRGTARTLGLPYEKVREWVTKNKGKLRVK
;
A
#
# COMPACT_ATOMS: atom_id res chain seq x y z
N MET A 1 11.93 10.53 32.73
CA MET A 1 10.53 10.21 32.37
C MET A 1 10.43 10.16 30.85
N THR A 2 10.58 8.98 30.27
CA THR A 2 10.26 8.71 28.86
C THR A 2 9.55 7.37 28.88
N GLN A 3 8.27 7.40 29.24
CA GLN A 3 7.39 6.28 28.97
C GLN A 3 7.40 6.08 27.46
N GLN A 4 8.14 5.08 27.01
CA GLN A 4 7.95 4.46 25.71
C GLN A 4 6.45 4.26 25.55
N SER A 5 5.82 4.97 24.62
CA SER A 5 4.49 4.60 24.17
C SER A 5 4.62 3.15 23.74
N LYS A 6 4.09 2.23 24.53
CA LYS A 6 3.88 0.85 24.10
C LYS A 6 3.18 0.98 22.76
N LEU A 7 3.92 0.69 21.70
CA LEU A 7 3.49 0.84 20.32
C LEU A 7 2.19 0.06 20.23
N ILE A 8 1.10 0.78 20.01
CA ILE A 8 -0.21 0.22 19.75
C ILE A 8 -0.03 -0.59 18.45
N GLU A 9 0.15 -1.90 18.57
CA GLU A 9 0.29 -2.77 17.42
C GLU A 9 -1.08 -2.92 16.77
N ILE A 10 -1.22 -2.47 15.53
CA ILE A 10 -2.47 -2.63 14.80
C ILE A 10 -2.53 -4.06 14.25
N GLN A 11 -3.49 -4.86 14.72
CA GLN A 11 -3.72 -6.23 14.24
C GLN A 11 -4.20 -6.17 12.79
N ASP A 12 -3.62 -7.03 11.95
CA ASP A 12 -4.08 -7.23 10.58
C ASP A 12 -5.51 -7.76 10.60
N LYS A 13 -6.43 -7.07 9.93
CA LYS A 13 -7.73 -7.67 9.63
C LYS A 13 -7.50 -8.61 8.43
N PRO A 14 -7.89 -9.89 8.52
CA PRO A 14 -7.90 -10.78 7.36
C PRO A 14 -9.08 -10.41 6.44
N THR A 15 -9.07 -9.20 5.91
CA THR A 15 -10.01 -8.74 4.88
C THR A 15 -9.40 -9.00 3.52
N ALA A 16 -10.25 -9.45 2.57
CA ALA A 16 -9.85 -9.57 1.17
C ALA A 16 -9.43 -8.18 0.65
N PRO A 17 -8.24 -8.04 0.03
CA PRO A 17 -7.75 -6.77 -0.48
C PRO A 17 -8.43 -6.43 -1.83
N VAL A 18 -9.70 -6.04 -1.76
CA VAL A 18 -10.57 -5.83 -2.93
C VAL A 18 -9.98 -4.78 -3.87
N PHE A 19 -9.52 -3.66 -3.34
CA PHE A 19 -9.00 -2.57 -4.18
C PHE A 19 -7.65 -2.90 -4.79
N THR A 20 -6.80 -3.65 -4.07
CA THR A 20 -5.57 -4.20 -4.64
C THR A 20 -5.89 -5.10 -5.83
N PHE A 21 -6.88 -5.99 -5.71
CA PHE A 21 -7.31 -6.82 -6.84
C PHE A 21 -7.85 -5.99 -8.00
N MET A 22 -8.66 -4.96 -7.73
CA MET A 22 -9.17 -4.06 -8.77
C MET A 22 -8.03 -3.39 -9.56
N MET A 23 -6.99 -2.91 -8.87
CA MET A 23 -5.82 -2.33 -9.52
C MET A 23 -5.05 -3.37 -10.38
N ILE A 24 -4.89 -4.60 -9.88
CA ILE A 24 -4.23 -5.68 -10.63
C ILE A 24 -5.02 -6.04 -11.89
N PHE A 25 -6.34 -6.21 -11.76
CA PHE A 25 -7.21 -6.48 -12.91
C PHE A 25 -7.27 -5.30 -13.88
N GLY A 26 -7.18 -4.05 -13.38
CA GLY A 26 -7.05 -2.85 -14.21
C GLY A 26 -5.79 -2.86 -15.06
N LEU A 27 -4.63 -3.23 -14.49
CA LEU A 27 -3.37 -3.38 -15.22
C LEU A 27 -3.47 -4.46 -16.30
N LEU A 28 -4.02 -5.63 -15.95
CA LEU A 28 -4.24 -6.72 -16.90
C LEU A 28 -5.18 -6.33 -18.04
N ALA A 29 -6.29 -5.65 -17.72
CA ALA A 29 -7.26 -5.21 -18.70
C ALA A 29 -6.65 -4.16 -19.64
N ALA A 30 -5.92 -3.19 -19.11
CA ALA A 30 -5.23 -2.19 -19.93
C ALA A 30 -4.21 -2.84 -20.88
N TYR A 31 -3.39 -3.76 -20.38
CA TYR A 31 -2.43 -4.49 -21.21
C TYR A 31 -3.11 -5.37 -22.28
N ALA A 32 -4.20 -6.06 -21.92
CA ALA A 32 -5.00 -6.83 -22.87
C ALA A 32 -5.58 -5.95 -23.98
N LEU A 33 -6.11 -4.76 -23.65
CA LEU A 33 -6.61 -3.81 -24.64
C LEU A 33 -5.52 -3.30 -25.59
N GLY A 34 -4.31 -3.05 -25.07
CA GLY A 34 -3.15 -2.67 -25.88
C GLY A 34 -2.69 -3.77 -26.84
N THR A 35 -2.70 -5.03 -26.38
CA THR A 35 -2.27 -6.19 -27.20
C THR A 35 -3.32 -6.64 -28.22
N LEU A 36 -4.62 -6.51 -27.91
CA LEU A 36 -5.72 -6.80 -28.84
C LEU A 36 -5.81 -5.79 -29.99
N SER A 37 -5.20 -4.61 -29.85
CA SER A 37 -5.09 -3.60 -30.90
C SER A 37 -4.00 -3.98 -31.91
N ALA A 38 -4.23 -5.05 -32.68
CA ALA A 38 -3.28 -5.59 -33.66
C ALA A 38 -2.80 -4.51 -34.64
N GLY A 39 -1.49 -4.28 -34.69
CA GLY A 39 -0.84 -3.27 -35.54
C GLY A 39 -0.88 -1.83 -35.02
N ARG A 40 -1.42 -1.59 -33.81
CA ARG A 40 -1.55 -0.27 -33.19
C ARG A 40 -1.05 -0.23 -31.74
N SER A 41 -0.16 -1.14 -31.33
CA SER A 41 0.42 -1.12 -29.98
C SER A 41 1.05 0.23 -29.64
N ASP A 42 1.79 0.81 -30.60
CA ASP A 42 2.49 2.08 -30.41
C ASP A 42 1.51 3.26 -30.38
N TRP A 43 0.44 3.16 -31.18
CA TRP A 43 -0.67 4.12 -31.13
C TRP A 43 -1.40 4.05 -29.77
N TRP A 44 -1.68 2.85 -29.28
CA TRP A 44 -2.32 2.66 -27.98
C TRP A 44 -1.44 3.20 -26.85
N LEU A 45 -0.14 2.88 -26.87
CA LEU A 45 0.81 3.36 -25.87
C LEU A 45 0.90 4.89 -25.88
N SER A 46 1.16 5.51 -27.03
CA SER A 46 1.25 6.98 -27.14
C SER A 46 -0.02 7.72 -26.71
N HIS A 47 -1.21 7.15 -26.93
CA HIS A 47 -2.48 7.78 -26.54
C HIS A 47 -2.88 7.52 -25.09
N ASN A 48 -2.29 6.52 -24.44
CA ASN A 48 -2.56 6.17 -23.05
C ASN A 48 -1.38 6.45 -22.11
N SER A 49 -0.26 6.96 -22.62
CA SER A 49 0.85 7.45 -21.83
C SER A 49 0.67 8.91 -21.45
N TYR A 50 1.30 9.30 -20.35
CA TYR A 50 1.37 10.70 -19.95
C TYR A 50 2.33 11.46 -20.87
N GLN A 51 1.84 12.57 -21.43
CA GLN A 51 2.64 13.53 -22.19
C GLN A 51 2.39 14.94 -21.64
N GLN A 52 3.47 15.71 -21.45
CA GLN A 52 3.39 17.04 -20.84
C GLN A 52 2.56 18.02 -21.68
N LEU A 53 2.71 18.00 -23.01
CA LEU A 53 1.94 18.87 -23.92
C LEU A 53 0.44 18.60 -23.83
N HIS A 54 0.05 17.32 -23.78
CA HIS A 54 -1.35 16.93 -23.63
C HIS A 54 -1.91 17.40 -22.28
N MET A 55 -1.15 17.22 -21.19
CA MET A 55 -1.54 17.73 -19.87
C MET A 55 -1.72 19.26 -19.87
N MET A 56 -0.81 19.99 -20.52
CA MET A 56 -0.89 21.45 -20.63
C MET A 56 -2.13 21.90 -21.41
N GLU A 57 -2.48 21.20 -22.49
CA GLU A 57 -3.68 21.47 -23.27
C GLU A 57 -4.95 21.24 -22.45
N LEU A 58 -5.02 20.13 -21.71
CA LEU A 58 -6.15 19.81 -20.83
C LEU A 58 -6.29 20.82 -19.69
N LEU A 59 -5.18 21.23 -19.08
CA LEU A 59 -5.15 22.27 -18.04
C LEU A 59 -5.64 23.61 -18.60
N ARG A 60 -5.23 23.99 -19.81
CA ARG A 60 -5.68 25.22 -20.47
C ARG A 60 -7.19 25.19 -20.77
N LYS A 61 -7.73 24.02 -21.13
CA LYS A 61 -9.16 23.81 -21.36
C LYS A 61 -9.97 23.65 -20.06
N MET A 62 -9.30 23.58 -18.90
CA MET A 62 -9.88 23.23 -17.60
C MET A 62 -10.66 21.90 -17.63
N ASP A 63 -10.24 20.96 -18.48
CA ASP A 63 -10.88 19.65 -18.60
C ASP A 63 -10.39 18.69 -17.51
N ILE A 64 -11.05 18.76 -16.34
CA ILE A 64 -10.73 17.94 -15.16
C ILE A 64 -10.91 16.45 -15.45
N LEU A 65 -11.92 16.08 -16.24
CA LEU A 65 -12.18 14.68 -16.58
C LEU A 65 -11.11 14.13 -17.51
N GLY A 66 -10.66 14.92 -18.48
CA GLY A 66 -9.52 14.59 -19.33
C GLY A 66 -8.25 14.37 -18.52
N ILE A 67 -7.94 15.24 -17.56
CA ILE A 67 -6.77 15.10 -16.67
C ILE A 67 -6.87 13.81 -15.84
N ALA A 68 -8.04 13.55 -15.26
CA ALA A 68 -8.27 12.35 -14.46
C ALA A 68 -8.12 11.08 -15.31
N SER A 69 -8.66 11.10 -16.53
CA SER A 69 -8.54 10.01 -17.49
C SER A 69 -7.07 9.77 -17.85
N LEU A 70 -6.33 10.81 -18.25
CA LEU A 70 -4.91 10.72 -18.61
C LEU A 70 -4.06 10.13 -17.48
N ALA A 71 -4.23 10.63 -16.25
CA ALA A 71 -3.52 10.11 -15.09
C ALA A 71 -3.85 8.64 -14.84
N THR A 72 -5.12 8.27 -15.00
CA THR A 72 -5.57 6.89 -14.81
C THR A 72 -4.99 5.96 -15.89
N THR A 73 -5.18 6.30 -17.17
CA THR A 73 -4.69 5.49 -18.29
C THR A 73 -3.18 5.37 -18.28
N ALA A 74 -2.44 6.45 -18.01
CA ALA A 74 -0.99 6.42 -17.89
C ALA A 74 -0.49 5.50 -16.76
N THR A 75 -1.20 5.45 -15.64
CA THR A 75 -0.87 4.57 -14.51
C THR A 75 -1.05 3.10 -14.87
N PHE A 76 -2.08 2.77 -15.66
CA PHE A 76 -2.38 1.38 -16.04
C PHE A 76 -1.70 0.93 -17.33
N ALA A 77 -1.20 1.86 -18.15
CA ALA A 77 -0.48 1.56 -19.36
C ALA A 77 0.79 0.75 -19.08
N SER A 78 1.04 -0.27 -19.91
CA SER A 78 2.20 -1.14 -19.80
C SER A 78 2.69 -1.49 -21.19
N PHE A 79 3.99 -1.34 -21.44
CA PHE A 79 4.57 -1.54 -22.77
C PHE A 79 4.94 -2.99 -23.04
N HIS A 80 5.15 -3.79 -21.99
CA HIS A 80 5.57 -5.19 -22.13
C HIS A 80 5.06 -6.06 -20.97
N ILE A 81 4.83 -7.34 -21.24
CA ILE A 81 4.33 -8.31 -20.25
C ILE A 81 5.23 -8.42 -19.02
N VAL A 82 6.55 -8.35 -19.22
CA VAL A 82 7.55 -8.40 -18.13
C VAL A 82 7.42 -7.18 -17.20
N GLN A 83 7.33 -5.97 -17.78
CA GLN A 83 7.14 -4.75 -16.99
C GLN A 83 5.80 -4.76 -16.25
N MET A 84 4.71 -5.17 -16.91
CA MET A 84 3.41 -5.38 -16.27
C MET A 84 3.50 -6.39 -15.12
N SER A 85 4.15 -7.53 -15.33
CA SER A 85 4.24 -8.62 -14.33
C SER A 85 4.97 -8.17 -13.06
N PHE A 86 6.10 -7.45 -13.20
CA PHE A 86 6.80 -6.88 -12.05
C PHE A 86 5.94 -5.84 -11.33
N ASN A 87 5.27 -4.96 -12.09
CA ASN A 87 4.40 -3.94 -11.50
C ASN A 87 3.20 -4.56 -10.75
N MET A 88 2.58 -5.61 -11.29
CA MET A 88 1.53 -6.37 -10.60
C MET A 88 2.06 -7.03 -9.33
N TYR A 89 3.27 -7.60 -9.37
CA TYR A 89 3.90 -8.21 -8.20
C TYR A 89 4.13 -7.18 -7.09
N PHE A 90 4.72 -6.02 -7.40
CA PHE A 90 4.94 -4.97 -6.40
C PHE A 90 3.64 -4.36 -5.91
N LEU A 91 2.66 -4.17 -6.80
CA LEU A 91 1.35 -3.70 -6.42
C LEU A 91 0.68 -4.67 -5.46
N TRP A 92 0.79 -5.98 -5.69
CA TRP A 92 0.32 -7.00 -4.74
C TRP A 92 1.05 -6.89 -3.40
N VAL A 93 2.38 -6.88 -3.38
CA VAL A 93 3.18 -6.91 -2.14
C VAL A 93 2.89 -5.67 -1.27
N PHE A 94 2.95 -4.47 -1.85
CA PHE A 94 2.80 -3.23 -1.08
C PHE A 94 1.33 -2.88 -0.80
N SER A 95 0.44 -3.02 -1.79
CA SER A 95 -0.95 -2.61 -1.64
C SER A 95 -1.75 -3.56 -0.75
N LYS A 96 -1.56 -4.89 -0.89
CA LYS A 96 -2.27 -5.86 -0.05
C LYS A 96 -2.04 -5.58 1.43
N HIS A 97 -0.77 -5.43 1.81
CA HIS A 97 -0.39 -5.19 3.20
C HIS A 97 -0.97 -3.86 3.70
N THR A 98 -0.82 -2.80 2.90
CA THR A 98 -1.31 -1.47 3.25
C THR A 98 -2.85 -1.42 3.36
N GLU A 99 -3.57 -2.09 2.46
CA GLU A 99 -5.03 -2.21 2.47
C GLU A 99 -5.53 -2.98 3.70
N GLN A 100 -4.88 -4.10 4.05
CA GLN A 100 -5.22 -4.91 5.22
C GLN A 100 -4.97 -4.17 6.54
N LYS A 101 -3.93 -3.32 6.60
CA LYS A 101 -3.62 -2.47 7.77
C LYS A 101 -4.55 -1.27 7.90
N LEU A 102 -4.79 -0.53 6.82
CA LEU A 102 -5.57 0.72 6.85
C LEU A 102 -7.08 0.48 6.85
N GLY A 103 -7.52 -0.61 6.24
CA GLY A 103 -8.90 -0.88 5.85
C GLY A 103 -9.29 -0.17 4.55
N ALA A 104 -10.33 -0.71 3.90
CA ALA A 104 -10.88 -0.29 2.61
C ALA A 104 -11.02 1.24 2.44
N GLY A 105 -11.67 1.94 3.37
CA GLY A 105 -11.96 3.37 3.22
C GLY A 105 -10.72 4.27 3.21
N ARG A 106 -9.76 4.03 4.10
CA ARG A 106 -8.49 4.80 4.13
C ARG A 106 -7.60 4.44 2.96
N PHE A 107 -7.62 3.17 2.56
CA PHE A 107 -6.90 2.71 1.39
C PHE A 107 -7.42 3.35 0.09
N LEU A 108 -8.73 3.58 -0.04
CA LEU A 108 -9.32 4.30 -1.18
C LEU A 108 -8.79 5.74 -1.27
N ILE A 109 -8.67 6.44 -0.13
CA ILE A 109 -8.07 7.78 -0.10
C ILE A 109 -6.60 7.73 -0.52
N LEU A 110 -5.83 6.76 -0.01
CA LEU A 110 -4.45 6.54 -0.42
C LEU A 110 -4.34 6.28 -1.93
N LEU A 111 -5.22 5.45 -2.49
CA LEU A 111 -5.26 5.17 -3.92
C LEU A 111 -5.53 6.41 -4.75
N ALA A 112 -6.51 7.24 -4.36
CA ALA A 112 -6.79 8.49 -5.07
C ALA A 112 -5.56 9.41 -5.07
N VAL A 113 -4.88 9.57 -3.94
CA VAL A 113 -3.64 10.36 -3.84
C VAL A 113 -2.53 9.73 -4.69
N ALA A 114 -2.33 8.42 -4.59
CA ALA A 114 -1.33 7.69 -5.36
C ALA A 114 -1.57 7.76 -6.87
N LEU A 115 -2.82 7.85 -7.31
CA LEU A 115 -3.18 7.93 -8.72
C LEU A 115 -2.87 9.30 -9.31
N TYR A 116 -3.08 10.40 -8.58
CA TYR A 116 -3.00 11.76 -9.16
C TYR A 116 -1.74 12.53 -8.77
N THR A 117 -1.26 12.40 -7.52
CA THR A 117 -0.11 13.16 -7.03
C THR A 117 1.15 12.99 -7.89
N PRO A 118 1.53 11.77 -8.33
CA PRO A 118 2.73 11.60 -9.13
C PRO A 118 2.70 12.35 -10.45
N TRP A 119 1.55 12.40 -11.13
CA TRP A 119 1.42 13.08 -12.43
C TRP A 119 1.41 14.59 -12.31
N VAL A 120 0.85 15.13 -11.21
CA VAL A 120 0.97 16.55 -10.90
C VAL A 120 2.43 16.92 -10.65
N LEU A 121 3.17 16.09 -9.90
CA LEU A 121 4.59 16.33 -9.65
C LEU A 121 5.43 16.20 -10.92
N THR A 122 5.09 15.23 -11.78
CA THR A 122 5.69 15.03 -13.10
C THR A 122 5.52 16.26 -13.98
N TYR A 123 4.33 16.86 -14.01
CA TYR A 123 4.07 18.10 -14.75
C TYR A 123 5.04 19.22 -14.35
N PHE A 124 5.22 19.45 -13.05
CA PHE A 124 6.11 20.51 -12.55
C PHE A 124 7.59 20.19 -12.78
N ASP A 125 8.00 18.92 -12.66
CA ASP A 125 9.40 18.54 -12.90
C ASP A 125 9.77 18.65 -14.39
N MET A 126 8.88 18.24 -15.29
CA MET A 126 9.09 18.38 -16.74
C MET A 126 9.06 19.85 -17.19
N LEU A 127 8.29 20.73 -16.55
CA LEU A 127 8.35 22.18 -16.82
C LEU A 127 9.74 22.77 -16.54
N ARG A 128 10.48 22.19 -15.58
CA ARG A 128 11.85 22.61 -15.27
C ARG A 128 12.87 22.05 -16.27
N GLN A 129 12.52 20.99 -16.99
CA GLN A 129 13.43 20.22 -17.85
C GLN A 129 12.92 20.21 -19.30
N PRO A 130 13.20 21.26 -20.10
CA PRO A 130 12.63 21.43 -21.44
C PRO A 130 13.02 20.33 -22.43
N GLY A 131 14.08 19.56 -22.16
CA GLY A 131 14.47 18.40 -22.98
C GLY A 131 13.58 17.16 -22.81
N LEU A 132 12.64 17.15 -21.85
CA LEU A 132 11.77 16.01 -21.55
C LEU A 132 10.32 16.19 -22.03
N VAL A 133 10.03 17.27 -22.77
CA VAL A 133 8.65 17.64 -23.18
C VAL A 133 8.01 16.57 -24.08
N GLU A 134 8.82 15.88 -24.88
CA GLU A 134 8.37 14.83 -25.81
C GLU A 134 8.37 13.42 -25.19
N LEU A 135 8.72 13.30 -23.89
CA LEU A 135 8.78 12.01 -23.22
C LEU A 135 7.38 11.48 -22.88
N TYR A 136 7.12 10.24 -23.29
CA TYR A 136 5.92 9.48 -22.93
C TYR A 136 6.19 8.66 -21.67
N LEU A 137 5.55 9.05 -20.57
CA LEU A 137 5.67 8.35 -19.28
C LEU A 137 4.51 7.40 -19.06
N LEU A 138 4.80 6.19 -18.58
CA LEU A 138 3.76 5.19 -18.36
C LEU A 138 4.05 4.21 -17.21
N GLY A 139 2.98 3.60 -16.73
CA GLY A 139 3.00 2.57 -15.71
C GLY A 139 2.85 3.10 -14.28
N PRO A 140 2.64 2.18 -13.33
CA PRO A 140 2.27 2.54 -11.97
C PRO A 140 3.46 2.84 -11.06
N ALA A 141 4.70 2.90 -11.58
CA ALA A 141 5.91 2.97 -10.76
C ALA A 141 5.88 4.16 -9.77
N MET A 142 5.51 5.35 -10.24
CA MET A 142 5.45 6.54 -9.40
C MET A 142 4.25 6.50 -8.42
N SER A 143 3.12 5.93 -8.83
CA SER A 143 1.98 5.66 -7.93
C SER A 143 2.34 4.67 -6.83
N LEU A 144 3.11 3.64 -7.16
CA LEU A 144 3.64 2.66 -6.20
C LEU A 144 4.56 3.34 -5.19
N CYS A 145 5.33 4.37 -5.56
CA CYS A 145 6.14 5.13 -4.60
C CYS A 145 5.28 5.78 -3.50
N THR A 146 4.09 6.30 -3.83
CA THR A 146 3.15 6.82 -2.82
C THR A 146 2.66 5.72 -1.88
N ILE A 147 2.32 4.55 -2.42
CA ILE A 147 1.88 3.39 -1.62
C ILE A 147 3.01 2.88 -0.74
N ILE A 148 4.24 2.82 -1.27
CA ILE A 148 5.46 2.43 -0.54
C ILE A 148 5.72 3.40 0.62
N GLY A 149 5.57 4.71 0.40
CA GLY A 149 5.69 5.71 1.46
C GLY A 149 4.74 5.41 2.63
N CYS A 150 3.49 5.03 2.34
CA CYS A 150 2.52 4.63 3.35
C CYS A 150 2.89 3.28 4.01
N TYR A 151 3.32 2.30 3.20
CA TYR A 151 3.79 0.99 3.66
C TYR A 151 4.96 1.11 4.67
N MET A 152 5.85 2.09 4.50
CA MET A 152 6.96 2.35 5.44
C MET A 152 6.49 2.80 6.83
N VAL A 153 5.29 3.36 6.97
CA VAL A 153 4.69 3.72 8.27
C VAL A 153 4.11 2.50 8.96
N PHE A 154 3.63 1.52 8.19
CA PHE A 154 3.04 0.28 8.68
C PHE A 154 3.85 -0.93 8.18
N PRO A 155 5.15 -1.05 8.49
CA PRO A 155 5.94 -2.16 7.97
C PRO A 155 5.36 -3.50 8.47
N PRO A 156 5.38 -4.57 7.65
CA PRO A 156 5.01 -5.89 8.12
C PRO A 156 5.96 -6.27 9.25
N VAL A 157 5.38 -6.59 10.40
CA VAL A 157 6.16 -7.07 11.54
C VAL A 157 6.66 -8.47 11.15
N PRO A 158 7.99 -8.69 11.10
CA PRO A 158 8.52 -10.01 10.79
C PRO A 158 7.99 -10.97 11.85
N LYS A 159 7.35 -12.06 11.43
CA LYS A 159 6.90 -13.12 12.35
C LYS A 159 8.07 -13.98 12.85
N SER A 160 9.26 -13.40 13.00
CA SER A 160 10.47 -14.10 13.43
C SER A 160 10.53 -14.34 14.95
N VAL A 161 9.38 -14.50 15.62
CA VAL A 161 9.33 -14.87 17.05
C VAL A 161 8.59 -16.19 17.21
N LEU A 162 9.19 -17.24 16.67
CA LEU A 162 8.95 -18.63 17.07
C LEU A 162 10.32 -19.32 17.09
N GLY A 163 11.11 -18.99 18.10
CA GLY A 163 12.46 -19.53 18.24
C GLY A 163 13.35 -18.93 19.33
N GLN A 164 12.96 -17.83 20.00
CA GLN A 164 13.69 -17.40 21.20
C GLN A 164 13.11 -18.07 22.44
N GLY A 165 13.75 -19.18 22.83
CA GLY A 165 14.16 -19.45 24.21
C GLY A 165 13.10 -19.55 25.33
N ASN A 166 11.80 -19.45 25.07
CA ASN A 166 10.82 -19.71 26.12
C ASN A 166 10.73 -21.22 26.37
N ILE A 167 11.30 -21.64 27.49
CA ILE A 167 11.05 -22.92 28.14
C ILE A 167 9.54 -23.17 28.10
N LYS A 168 9.13 -24.13 27.26
CA LYS A 168 7.73 -24.54 27.12
C LYS A 168 7.23 -24.98 28.49
N ASN A 169 6.23 -24.29 29.03
CA ASN A 169 5.48 -24.81 30.17
C ASN A 169 4.83 -26.14 29.74
N ARG A 170 5.05 -27.18 30.54
CA ARG A 170 4.80 -28.61 30.24
C ARG A 170 3.33 -28.97 29.89
N ASN A 171 2.42 -28.00 29.90
CA ASN A 171 0.97 -28.20 29.67
C ASN A 171 0.46 -27.68 28.31
N GLU A 172 1.30 -27.14 27.41
CA GLU A 172 0.87 -26.60 26.10
C GLU A 172 0.97 -27.61 24.93
N ILE A 173 0.73 -28.90 25.17
CA ILE A 173 0.97 -29.98 24.20
C ILE A 173 -0.01 -29.95 23.00
N PHE A 174 -1.14 -29.24 23.08
CA PHE A 174 -2.20 -29.28 22.06
C PHE A 174 -2.44 -27.98 21.29
N ARG A 175 -1.65 -26.92 21.50
CA ARG A 175 -1.69 -25.79 20.56
C ARG A 175 -0.92 -26.19 19.31
N ARG A 176 -1.64 -26.68 18.29
CA ARG A 176 -1.21 -26.64 16.89
C ARG A 176 -0.98 -25.17 16.54
N GLY A 177 0.20 -24.64 16.86
CA GLY A 177 0.65 -23.38 16.28
C GLY A 177 0.47 -23.53 14.78
N GLN A 178 -0.37 -22.67 14.18
CA GLN A 178 -0.50 -22.56 12.74
C GLN A 178 0.92 -22.65 12.18
N ARG A 179 1.18 -23.62 11.29
CA ARG A 179 2.48 -23.76 10.62
C ARG A 179 2.82 -22.36 10.08
N ALA A 180 3.77 -21.69 10.71
CA ALA A 180 4.31 -20.46 10.15
C ALA A 180 4.77 -20.84 8.75
N ASP A 181 4.27 -20.14 7.74
CA ASP A 181 4.64 -20.39 6.37
C ASP A 181 6.18 -20.35 6.30
N PRO A 182 6.89 -21.36 5.74
CA PRO A 182 8.34 -21.29 5.62
C PRO A 182 8.82 -20.01 4.90
N LEU A 183 7.95 -19.35 4.12
CA LEU A 183 8.20 -18.03 3.53
C LEU A 183 8.20 -16.87 4.55
N ASP A 184 7.49 -17.00 5.68
CA ASP A 184 7.48 -16.00 6.76
C ASP A 184 8.87 -15.85 7.42
N LYS A 185 9.79 -16.82 7.23
CA LYS A 185 11.20 -16.72 7.66
C LYS A 185 12.04 -15.78 6.80
N TYR A 186 11.67 -15.56 5.54
CA TYR A 186 12.46 -14.73 4.61
C TYR A 186 12.11 -13.24 4.71
N ILE A 187 11.05 -12.88 5.42
CA ILE A 187 10.72 -11.49 5.75
C ILE A 187 11.58 -11.06 6.95
N ALA A 188 12.91 -11.09 6.81
CA ALA A 188 13.81 -10.60 7.87
C ALA A 188 13.83 -9.07 7.93
N ASN A 189 13.65 -8.41 6.77
CA ASN A 189 13.61 -6.96 6.67
C ASN A 189 12.53 -6.50 5.66
N PRO A 190 11.47 -5.80 6.10
CA PRO A 190 10.42 -5.29 5.22
C PRO A 190 10.94 -4.30 4.16
N TYR A 191 12.09 -3.68 4.40
CA TYR A 191 12.74 -2.73 3.48
C TYR A 191 13.48 -3.41 2.33
N THR A 192 13.75 -4.72 2.40
CA THR A 192 14.38 -5.46 1.29
C THR A 192 13.49 -5.41 0.05
N PHE A 193 12.17 -5.51 0.19
CA PHE A 193 11.25 -5.38 -0.94
C PHE A 193 11.26 -3.98 -1.56
N VAL A 194 11.48 -2.94 -0.76
CA VAL A 194 11.64 -1.56 -1.25
C VAL A 194 12.93 -1.42 -2.06
N GLY A 195 14.03 -2.03 -1.59
CA GLY A 195 15.30 -2.07 -2.33
C GLY A 195 15.18 -2.84 -3.65
N VAL A 196 14.53 -4.00 -3.63
CA VAL A 196 14.26 -4.79 -4.85
C VAL A 196 13.37 -4.01 -5.83
N PHE A 197 12.34 -3.30 -5.34
CA PHE A 197 11.52 -2.42 -6.16
C PHE A 197 12.37 -1.34 -6.83
N ALA A 198 13.20 -0.61 -6.08
CA ALA A 198 14.06 0.43 -6.64
C ALA A 198 15.01 -0.12 -7.70
N ALA A 199 15.65 -1.27 -7.44
CA ALA A 199 16.53 -1.93 -8.40
C ALA A 199 15.79 -2.33 -9.68
N VAL A 200 14.57 -2.89 -9.57
CA VAL A 200 13.77 -3.24 -10.74
C VAL A 200 13.33 -2.00 -11.52
N GLN A 201 12.93 -0.91 -10.87
CA GLN A 201 12.56 0.32 -11.59
C GLN A 201 13.75 0.93 -12.33
N VAL A 202 14.95 0.90 -11.74
CA VAL A 202 16.19 1.32 -12.44
C VAL A 202 16.47 0.41 -13.64
N LEU A 203 16.30 -0.90 -13.51
CA LEU A 203 16.47 -1.83 -14.63
C LEU A 203 15.43 -1.62 -15.74
N LEU A 204 14.18 -1.33 -15.40
CA LEU A 204 13.13 -1.02 -16.38
C LEU A 204 13.41 0.31 -17.09
N HIS A 205 13.89 1.33 -16.37
CA HIS A 205 14.33 2.59 -16.95
C HIS A 205 15.52 2.39 -17.91
N LEU A 206 16.52 1.60 -17.51
CA LEU A 206 17.66 1.24 -18.38
C LEU A 206 17.19 0.45 -19.61
N TRP A 207 16.22 -0.44 -19.46
CA TRP A 207 15.65 -1.15 -20.60
C TRP A 207 15.01 -0.17 -21.60
N CYS A 208 14.15 0.75 -21.14
CA CYS A 208 13.53 1.73 -22.04
C CYS A 208 14.57 2.59 -22.78
N THR A 209 15.65 2.98 -22.09
CA THR A 209 16.65 3.92 -22.62
C THR A 209 17.70 3.28 -23.53
N ILE A 210 18.32 2.17 -23.13
CA ILE A 210 19.45 1.57 -23.86
C ILE A 210 19.15 0.17 -24.42
N GLY A 211 18.12 -0.50 -23.92
CA GLY A 211 17.86 -1.91 -24.24
C GLY A 211 18.92 -2.86 -23.67
N PHE A 212 18.62 -4.16 -23.69
CA PHE A 212 19.53 -5.19 -23.18
C PHE A 212 19.87 -6.27 -24.20
N THR A 213 18.91 -6.63 -25.07
CA THR A 213 19.02 -7.74 -26.03
C THR A 213 18.09 -7.49 -27.22
N ASP A 214 18.15 -8.34 -28.25
CA ASP A 214 17.21 -8.30 -29.38
C ASP A 214 15.74 -8.49 -28.98
N TYR A 215 15.49 -9.16 -27.84
CA TYR A 215 14.15 -9.30 -27.28
C TYR A 215 13.75 -8.10 -26.42
N PHE A 216 14.73 -7.47 -25.75
CA PHE A 216 14.57 -6.30 -24.92
C PHE A 216 15.13 -5.06 -25.61
N LYS A 217 14.47 -4.68 -26.72
CA LYS A 217 14.85 -3.51 -27.53
C LYS A 217 14.59 -2.21 -26.78
N PRO A 218 15.39 -1.16 -27.02
CA PRO A 218 15.13 0.17 -26.48
C PRO A 218 13.82 0.74 -27.04
N MET A 219 13.18 1.61 -26.26
CA MET A 219 11.95 2.32 -26.62
C MET A 219 12.20 3.83 -26.55
N PRO A 220 12.81 4.43 -27.59
CA PRO A 220 13.15 5.84 -27.58
C PRO A 220 11.89 6.70 -27.45
N GLY A 221 11.97 7.73 -26.60
CA GLY A 221 10.83 8.61 -26.30
C GLY A 221 9.88 8.07 -25.22
N TYR A 222 10.07 6.86 -24.71
CA TYR A 222 9.29 6.31 -23.61
C TYR A 222 10.13 6.13 -22.35
N ASP A 223 9.49 6.30 -21.20
CA ASP A 223 10.07 5.98 -19.91
C ASP A 223 8.97 5.52 -18.94
N VAL A 224 9.36 4.82 -17.88
CA VAL A 224 8.46 4.31 -16.85
C VAL A 224 8.61 5.00 -15.51
N TRP A 225 9.68 5.77 -15.33
CA TRP A 225 10.06 6.24 -14.02
C TRP A 225 10.82 7.56 -14.05
N MET A 226 10.33 8.53 -13.27
CA MET A 226 11.08 9.74 -12.96
C MET A 226 11.45 9.77 -11.48
N LEU A 227 12.72 10.04 -11.18
CA LEU A 227 13.25 10.00 -9.82
C LEU A 227 12.63 11.08 -8.92
N VAL A 228 12.59 12.33 -9.36
CA VAL A 228 12.14 13.47 -8.51
C VAL A 228 10.66 13.34 -8.15
N PRO A 229 9.72 13.15 -9.10
CA PRO A 229 8.31 12.91 -8.77
C PRO A 229 8.12 11.71 -7.86
N SER A 230 8.89 10.63 -8.07
CA SER A 230 8.82 9.41 -7.24
C SER A 230 9.23 9.65 -5.79
N LEU A 231 10.34 10.36 -5.54
CA LEU A 231 10.80 10.68 -4.19
C LEU A 231 9.80 11.57 -3.44
N VAL A 232 9.29 12.60 -4.10
CA VAL A 232 8.28 13.48 -3.49
C VAL A 232 6.98 12.72 -3.23
N SER A 233 6.57 11.83 -4.15
CA SER A 233 5.38 10.99 -3.99
C SER A 233 5.51 10.03 -2.80
N LEU A 234 6.70 9.46 -2.59
CA LEU A 234 7.01 8.65 -1.41
C LEU A 234 6.86 9.47 -0.12
N VAL A 235 7.38 10.70 -0.08
CA VAL A 235 7.23 11.59 1.09
C VAL A 235 5.76 11.93 1.35
N VAL A 236 4.97 12.20 0.30
CA VAL A 236 3.53 12.45 0.43
C VAL A 236 2.81 11.22 0.99
N GLY A 237 3.12 10.03 0.46
CA GLY A 237 2.57 8.76 0.94
C GLY A 237 2.91 8.47 2.39
N TYR A 238 4.15 8.75 2.79
CA TYR A 238 4.60 8.65 4.18
C TYR A 238 3.85 9.62 5.10
N GLY A 239 3.71 10.88 4.69
CA GLY A 239 2.93 11.89 5.41
C GLY A 239 1.48 11.47 5.60
N LEU A 240 0.85 10.91 4.56
CA LEU A 240 -0.52 10.41 4.62
C LEU A 240 -0.64 9.18 5.54
N GLY A 241 0.33 8.26 5.50
CA GLY A 241 0.42 7.14 6.45
C GLY A 241 0.50 7.61 7.90
N GLN A 242 1.30 8.64 8.18
CA GLN A 242 1.39 9.25 9.52
C GLN A 242 0.07 9.91 9.94
N LEU A 243 -0.65 10.57 9.02
CA LEU A 243 -1.98 11.12 9.27
C LEU A 243 -3.01 10.02 9.59
N PHE A 244 -2.98 8.91 8.86
CA PHE A 244 -3.84 7.76 9.16
C PHE A 244 -3.51 7.13 10.51
N LEU A 245 -2.23 7.00 10.85
CA LEU A 245 -1.80 6.51 12.16
C LEU A 245 -2.28 7.44 13.28
N LYS A 246 -2.12 8.76 13.12
CA LYS A 246 -2.61 9.75 14.09
C LYS A 246 -4.14 9.73 14.22
N SER A 247 -4.87 9.63 13.11
CA SER A 247 -6.33 9.50 13.10
C SER A 247 -6.80 8.22 13.80
N ALA A 248 -6.10 7.11 13.58
CA ALA A 248 -6.39 5.84 14.24
C ALA A 248 -6.09 5.87 15.75
N THR A 249 -4.98 6.51 16.13
CA THR A 249 -4.49 6.58 17.52
C THR A 249 -5.15 7.68 18.35
N ALA A 250 -5.77 8.68 17.73
CA ALA A 250 -6.46 9.77 18.41
C ALA A 250 -7.55 9.28 19.38
N HIS A 251 -8.22 8.16 19.07
CA HIS A 251 -9.23 7.56 19.94
C HIS A 251 -8.66 6.72 21.10
N PHE A 252 -7.41 6.28 21.01
CA PHE A 252 -6.74 5.53 22.07
C PHE A 252 -6.06 6.45 23.10
N LYS A 253 -6.21 7.77 22.97
CA LYS A 253 -5.79 8.75 23.99
C LYS A 253 -6.59 8.65 25.30
N GLU A 254 -7.63 7.81 25.36
CA GLU A 254 -8.47 7.62 26.56
C GLU A 254 -7.78 6.89 27.73
N GLY A 255 -6.48 6.58 27.61
CA GLY A 255 -5.63 6.14 28.71
C GLY A 255 -5.27 4.64 28.66
N PRO A 256 -4.22 4.23 29.39
CA PRO A 256 -3.71 2.84 29.35
C PRO A 256 -4.76 1.79 29.79
N LEU A 257 -5.74 2.21 30.60
CA LEU A 257 -6.80 1.37 31.11
C LEU A 257 -7.81 0.97 30.01
N THR A 258 -8.12 1.87 29.07
CA THR A 258 -9.05 1.59 27.98
C THR A 258 -8.44 0.63 26.97
N LEU A 259 -7.14 0.79 26.69
CA LEU A 259 -6.36 -0.14 25.88
C LEU A 259 -6.31 -1.54 26.50
N ALA A 260 -6.05 -1.63 27.81
CA ALA A 260 -6.06 -2.91 28.52
C ALA A 260 -7.44 -3.58 28.47
N ALA A 261 -8.52 -2.81 28.62
CA ALA A 261 -9.89 -3.30 28.50
C ALA A 261 -10.21 -3.81 27.10
N LEU A 262 -9.87 -3.04 26.05
CA LEU A 262 -10.11 -3.46 24.67
C LEU A 262 -9.30 -4.70 24.29
N LYS A 263 -8.03 -4.77 24.69
CA LYS A 263 -7.18 -5.94 24.47
C LYS A 263 -7.78 -7.19 25.10
N ARG A 264 -8.15 -7.11 26.38
CA ARG A 264 -8.73 -8.25 27.10
C ARG A 264 -10.09 -8.68 26.54
N TYR A 265 -10.89 -7.72 26.09
CA TYR A 265 -12.15 -7.99 25.41
C TYR A 265 -11.94 -8.75 24.09
N TYR A 266 -10.95 -8.38 23.28
CA TYR A 266 -10.62 -9.11 22.06
C TYR A 266 -10.03 -10.49 22.33
N GLU A 267 -9.20 -10.65 23.37
CA GLU A 267 -8.71 -11.96 23.82
C GLU A 267 -9.87 -12.90 24.19
N LEU A 268 -10.92 -12.38 24.84
CA LEU A 268 -12.11 -13.17 25.19
C LEU A 268 -12.95 -13.54 23.95
N LEU A 269 -13.08 -12.63 22.98
CA LEU A 269 -13.75 -12.94 21.71
C LEU A 269 -12.99 -14.00 20.88
N GLU A 270 -11.66 -14.03 20.94
CA GLU A 270 -10.85 -15.06 20.29
C GLU A 270 -11.04 -16.45 20.93
N LEU A 271 -11.56 -16.51 22.15
CA LEU A 271 -11.93 -17.75 22.85
C LEU A 271 -13.39 -18.16 22.59
N ASP A 272 -14.03 -17.65 21.53
CA ASP A 272 -15.42 -17.88 21.16
C ASP A 272 -16.44 -17.54 22.27
N VAL A 273 -16.09 -16.58 23.14
CA VAL A 273 -17.01 -16.07 24.16
C VAL A 273 -18.00 -15.09 23.53
N ASN A 274 -19.29 -15.19 23.90
CA ASN A 274 -20.32 -14.29 23.41
C ASN A 274 -20.01 -12.81 23.73
N HIS A 275 -20.47 -11.88 22.89
CA HIS A 275 -20.16 -10.45 23.02
C HIS A 275 -20.42 -9.87 24.42
N ASP A 276 -21.59 -10.14 25.01
CA ASP A 276 -21.94 -9.63 26.33
C ASP A 276 -21.14 -10.31 27.46
N GLU A 277 -20.80 -11.59 27.29
CA GLU A 277 -19.96 -12.33 28.23
C GLU A 277 -18.51 -11.87 28.17
N ALA A 278 -18.00 -11.51 26.99
CA ALA A 278 -16.67 -10.94 26.82
C ALA A 278 -16.57 -9.55 27.48
N ILE A 279 -17.62 -8.72 27.36
CA ILE A 279 -17.67 -7.41 28.06
C ILE A 279 -17.71 -7.62 29.58
N ARG A 280 -18.58 -8.52 30.08
CA ARG A 280 -18.65 -8.85 31.51
C ARG A 280 -17.36 -9.45 32.04
N GLY A 281 -16.73 -10.36 31.29
CA GLY A 281 -15.46 -10.99 31.63
C GLY A 281 -14.32 -9.98 31.69
N THR A 282 -14.29 -9.04 30.74
CA THR A 282 -13.32 -7.93 30.72
C THR A 282 -13.51 -7.02 31.94
N ALA A 283 -14.76 -6.60 32.20
CA ALA A 283 -15.10 -5.77 33.35
C ALA A 283 -14.70 -6.43 34.68
N ARG A 284 -14.98 -7.73 34.85
CA ARG A 284 -14.57 -8.50 36.03
C ARG A 284 -13.05 -8.62 36.16
N THR A 285 -12.35 -8.91 35.07
CA THR A 285 -10.90 -9.12 35.10
C THR A 285 -10.14 -7.84 35.45
N LEU A 286 -10.64 -6.69 35.01
CA LEU A 286 -9.98 -5.39 35.22
C LEU A 286 -10.56 -4.59 36.39
N GLY A 287 -11.59 -5.10 37.06
CA GLY A 287 -12.28 -4.39 38.15
C GLY A 287 -12.97 -3.11 37.70
N LEU A 288 -13.49 -3.07 36.47
CA LEU A 288 -14.10 -1.88 35.88
C LEU A 288 -15.61 -1.98 35.79
N PRO A 289 -16.35 -0.84 35.85
CA PRO A 289 -17.79 -0.85 35.67
C PRO A 289 -18.17 -1.40 34.28
N TYR A 290 -19.15 -2.31 34.25
CA TYR A 290 -19.62 -2.95 33.02
C TYR A 290 -20.02 -1.93 31.94
N GLU A 291 -20.76 -0.88 32.32
CA GLU A 291 -21.23 0.14 31.39
C GLU A 291 -20.08 0.90 30.72
N LYS A 292 -19.01 1.16 31.48
CA LYS A 292 -17.82 1.86 30.98
C LYS A 292 -17.05 1.03 29.97
N VAL A 293 -16.89 -0.28 30.24
CA VAL A 293 -16.28 -1.22 29.29
C VAL A 293 -17.16 -1.37 28.05
N ARG A 294 -18.49 -1.45 28.22
CA ARG A 294 -19.44 -1.50 27.11
C ARG A 294 -19.33 -0.26 26.22
N GLU A 295 -19.28 0.93 26.81
CA GLU A 295 -19.12 2.20 26.10
C GLU A 295 -17.80 2.25 25.31
N TRP A 296 -16.69 1.85 25.93
CA TRP A 296 -15.41 1.78 25.22
C TRP A 296 -15.42 0.77 24.07
N VAL A 297 -16.04 -0.40 24.27
CA VAL A 297 -16.16 -1.44 23.25
C VAL A 297 -17.06 -0.98 22.10
N THR A 298 -18.23 -0.37 22.38
CA THR A 298 -19.13 0.14 21.33
C THR A 298 -18.50 1.29 20.57
N LYS A 299 -17.81 2.21 21.25
CA LYS A 299 -17.07 3.33 20.63
C LYS A 299 -15.91 2.87 19.75
N ASN A 300 -15.37 1.68 19.99
CA ASN A 300 -14.28 1.07 19.22
C ASN A 300 -14.71 -0.08 18.29
N LYS A 301 -16.01 -0.40 18.23
CA LYS A 301 -16.54 -1.43 17.34
C LYS A 301 -16.30 -1.04 15.87
N GLY A 302 -15.67 -1.93 15.10
CA GLY A 302 -15.30 -1.69 13.70
C GLY A 302 -13.97 -0.94 13.49
N LYS A 303 -13.36 -0.37 14.54
CA LYS A 303 -12.08 0.35 14.46
C LYS A 303 -10.89 -0.62 14.45
N LEU A 304 -9.68 -0.09 14.27
CA LEU A 304 -8.45 -0.88 14.16
C LEU A 304 -8.22 -1.63 15.48
N ARG A 305 -7.99 -2.94 15.38
CA ARG A 305 -7.74 -3.80 16.55
C ARG A 305 -6.34 -3.55 17.06
N VAL A 306 -6.19 -3.43 18.37
CA VAL A 306 -4.90 -3.23 19.03
C VAL A 306 -4.43 -4.56 19.62
N LYS A 307 -3.18 -4.92 19.36
CA LYS A 307 -2.46 -6.06 19.96
C LYS A 307 -1.84 -5.68 21.30
#